data_AF-A0A257MG85-F1
#
_entry.id   AF-A0A257MG85-F1
#
_cell.length_a   1.000
_cell.length_b   1.000
_cell.length_c   1.000
_cell.angle_alpha   90.00
_cell.angle_beta   90.00
_cell.angle_gamma   90.00
#
_symmetry.space_group_name_H-M   'P 1'
#
loop_
_entity.id
_entity.type
_entity.pdbx_description
1 polymer ?
#
loop_
_entity_poly.entity_id
_entity_poly.type
_entity_poly.pdbx_seq_one_letter_code
_entity_poly.pdbx_strand_id
1 'polypeptide(L)'
;MAQLPLLDSGSPITQSIEAVKSLLAYVGRACDPLPTFLELPDKRCILVLSNKKDAYYTVTPEGCSCPSATYRPGKPCKHQRKYFKEATTAGRSQIRPMTMAETLEEHDRNLPKLPKSYQRMVKAAREEALDDPESIKPAGKWAGGFNGPVIPDSIIAESTRASLVREMLI
;
A
#
# COMPACT_ATOMS: atom_id res chain seq x y z
N MET A 1 -15.71 -39.55 29.65
CA MET A 1 -14.29 -39.17 29.52
C MET A 1 -14.21 -37.95 28.62
N ALA A 2 -14.14 -36.76 29.23
CA ALA A 2 -14.11 -35.50 28.51
C ALA A 2 -12.72 -35.32 27.89
N GLN A 3 -12.62 -35.51 26.59
CA GLN A 3 -11.42 -35.12 25.85
C GLN A 3 -11.39 -33.59 25.85
N LEU A 4 -10.45 -32.98 26.56
CA LEU A 4 -9.99 -31.62 26.28
C LEU A 4 -8.93 -31.74 25.18
N PRO A 5 -9.23 -31.47 23.90
CA PRO A 5 -8.23 -31.46 22.84
C PRO A 5 -7.85 -30.00 22.62
N LEU A 6 -7.38 -29.33 23.67
CA LEU A 6 -6.93 -27.96 23.54
C LEU A 6 -5.42 -27.97 23.66
N LEU A 7 -4.81 -27.90 22.47
CA LEU A 7 -3.43 -27.46 22.22
C LEU A 7 -2.33 -28.55 22.27
N ASP A 8 -2.50 -29.70 21.60
CA ASP A 8 -1.38 -30.64 21.40
C ASP A 8 -1.17 -31.09 19.94
N SER A 9 -1.39 -30.17 19.01
CA SER A 9 -0.90 -30.33 17.64
C SER A 9 -0.11 -29.09 17.30
N GLY A 10 1.15 -29.23 16.89
CA GLY A 10 2.03 -28.13 16.48
C GLY A 10 1.54 -27.27 15.31
N SER A 11 0.29 -27.44 14.86
CA SER A 11 -0.40 -26.64 13.86
C SER A 11 -1.74 -26.08 14.40
N PRO A 12 -2.14 -24.88 13.96
CA PRO A 12 -3.40 -24.27 14.38
C PRO A 12 -4.59 -25.05 13.82
N ILE A 13 -5.42 -25.61 14.70
CA ILE A 13 -6.67 -26.33 14.35
C ILE A 13 -7.88 -25.41 14.56
N THR A 14 -8.91 -25.54 13.70
CA THR A 14 -10.21 -24.88 13.87
C THR A 14 -10.97 -25.42 15.09
N GLN A 15 -11.52 -24.54 15.91
CA GLN A 15 -12.26 -24.89 17.11
C GLN A 15 -13.78 -24.78 16.88
N SER A 16 -14.55 -25.73 17.43
CA SER A 16 -16.02 -25.68 17.40
C SER A 16 -16.56 -24.69 18.43
N ILE A 17 -17.80 -24.23 18.23
CA ILE A 17 -18.46 -23.28 19.15
C ILE A 17 -18.64 -23.89 20.54
N GLU A 18 -19.00 -25.16 20.61
CA GLU A 18 -19.22 -25.88 21.87
C GLU A 18 -17.95 -25.95 22.71
N ALA A 19 -16.81 -26.23 22.07
CA ALA A 19 -15.50 -26.24 22.73
C ALA A 19 -15.11 -24.84 23.25
N VAL A 20 -15.46 -23.78 22.52
CA VAL A 20 -15.21 -22.41 22.97
C VAL A 20 -16.15 -22.00 24.10
N LYS A 21 -17.42 -22.43 24.06
CA LYS A 21 -18.38 -22.18 25.15
C LYS A 21 -17.97 -22.89 26.44
N SER A 22 -17.50 -24.14 26.36
CA SER A 22 -17.01 -24.87 27.54
C SER A 22 -15.75 -24.24 28.12
N LEU A 23 -14.84 -23.75 27.27
CA LEU A 23 -13.69 -22.96 27.68
C LEU A 23 -14.09 -21.67 28.41
N LEU A 24 -15.03 -20.91 27.86
CA LEU A 24 -15.48 -19.66 28.47
C LEU A 24 -16.20 -19.89 29.80
N ALA A 25 -17.00 -20.95 29.90
CA ALA A 25 -17.62 -21.37 31.15
C ALA A 25 -16.57 -21.75 32.20
N TYR A 26 -15.51 -22.45 31.81
CA TYR A 26 -14.40 -22.78 32.71
C TYR A 26 -13.63 -21.54 33.20
N VAL A 27 -13.41 -20.57 32.31
CA VAL A 27 -12.75 -19.28 32.65
C VAL A 27 -13.68 -18.36 33.44
N GLY A 28 -14.98 -18.67 33.54
CA GLY A 28 -15.97 -17.85 34.24
C GLY A 28 -16.36 -16.58 33.48
N ARG A 29 -16.22 -16.56 32.14
CA ARG A 29 -16.69 -15.45 31.30
C ARG A 29 -18.08 -15.74 30.73
N ALA A 30 -18.93 -14.71 30.69
CA ALA A 30 -20.24 -14.81 30.06
C ALA A 30 -20.10 -15.09 28.56
N CYS A 31 -20.84 -16.09 28.06
CA CYS A 31 -20.84 -16.51 26.66
C CYS A 31 -21.77 -15.69 25.76
N ASP A 32 -22.69 -14.92 26.35
CA ASP A 32 -23.76 -14.23 25.62
C ASP A 32 -23.59 -12.71 25.71
N PRO A 33 -23.35 -12.01 24.58
CA PRO A 33 -23.27 -12.50 23.20
C PRO A 33 -21.94 -13.18 22.85
N LEU A 34 -21.94 -14.07 21.85
CA LEU A 34 -20.74 -14.78 21.39
C LEU A 34 -19.61 -13.77 21.10
N PRO A 35 -18.48 -13.86 21.82
CA PRO A 35 -17.40 -12.91 21.68
C PRO A 35 -16.78 -13.04 20.30
N THR A 36 -16.66 -11.92 19.60
CA THR A 36 -16.10 -11.92 18.24
C THR A 36 -14.64 -12.37 18.23
N PHE A 37 -13.91 -12.06 19.30
CA PHE A 37 -12.49 -12.39 19.47
C PHE A 37 -12.24 -12.83 20.91
N LEU A 38 -11.42 -13.87 21.09
CA LEU A 38 -10.94 -14.32 22.40
C LEU A 38 -9.42 -14.41 22.39
N GLU A 39 -8.81 -13.75 23.36
CA GLU A 39 -7.38 -13.83 23.63
C GLU A 39 -7.17 -14.83 24.76
N LEU A 40 -6.41 -15.90 24.50
CA LEU A 40 -6.04 -16.84 25.56
C LEU A 40 -4.85 -16.29 26.36
N PRO A 41 -4.85 -16.45 27.70
CA PRO A 41 -3.81 -15.89 28.58
C PRO A 41 -2.42 -16.50 28.35
N ASP A 42 -2.34 -17.72 27.80
CA ASP A 42 -1.10 -18.41 27.51
C ASP A 42 -0.62 -18.13 26.08
N LYS A 43 -0.15 -16.89 25.88
CA LYS A 43 0.86 -16.48 24.89
C LYS A 43 0.46 -16.72 23.41
N ARG A 44 -0.10 -15.66 22.81
CA ARG A 44 -0.16 -15.36 21.36
C ARG A 44 -1.13 -16.20 20.51
N CYS A 45 -2.17 -16.78 21.11
CA CYS A 45 -3.26 -17.43 20.37
C CYS A 45 -4.54 -16.61 20.45
N ILE A 46 -5.10 -16.26 19.29
CA ILE A 46 -6.36 -15.51 19.17
C ILE A 46 -7.38 -16.39 18.46
N LEU A 47 -8.54 -16.56 19.07
CA LEU A 47 -9.68 -17.21 18.44
C LEU A 47 -10.52 -16.15 17.73
N VAL A 48 -10.66 -16.30 16.41
CA VAL A 48 -11.42 -15.38 15.55
C VAL A 48 -12.67 -16.09 15.05
N LEU A 49 -13.83 -15.50 15.35
CA LEU A 49 -15.11 -16.02 14.89
C LEU A 49 -15.24 -15.91 13.35
N SER A 50 -15.70 -16.99 12.71
CA SER A 50 -16.00 -17.02 11.27
C SER A 50 -17.15 -16.07 10.93
N ASN A 51 -17.16 -15.49 9.73
CA ASN A 51 -18.29 -14.67 9.26
C ASN A 51 -19.62 -15.44 9.28
N LYS A 52 -19.58 -16.75 9.06
CA LYS A 52 -20.77 -17.62 9.14
C LYS A 52 -21.18 -17.93 10.58
N LYS A 53 -20.34 -17.58 11.56
CA LYS A 53 -20.47 -17.86 13.00
C LYS A 53 -20.46 -19.35 13.38
N ASP A 54 -20.06 -20.23 12.45
CA ASP A 54 -20.07 -21.69 12.65
C ASP A 54 -18.84 -22.24 13.41
N ALA A 55 -17.72 -21.51 13.39
CA ALA A 55 -16.44 -21.98 13.94
C ALA A 55 -15.53 -20.82 14.34
N TYR A 56 -14.56 -21.11 15.22
CA TYR A 56 -13.48 -20.21 15.59
C TYR A 56 -12.16 -20.65 14.95
N TYR A 57 -11.51 -19.73 14.23
CA TYR A 57 -10.17 -19.93 13.70
C TYR A 57 -9.14 -19.60 14.76
N THR A 58 -8.15 -20.47 14.93
CA THR A 58 -6.97 -20.20 15.76
C THR A 58 -5.96 -19.42 14.93
N VAL A 59 -5.52 -18.29 15.46
CA VAL A 59 -4.51 -17.43 14.87
C VAL A 59 -3.33 -17.38 15.82
N THR A 60 -2.19 -17.84 15.33
CA THR A 60 -0.89 -17.75 15.99
C THR A 60 0.03 -16.86 15.14
N PRO A 61 1.13 -16.33 15.69
CA PRO A 61 2.12 -15.59 14.91
C PRO A 61 2.71 -16.43 13.77
N GLU A 62 2.89 -17.74 14.01
CA GLU A 62 3.48 -18.68 13.06
C GLU A 62 2.49 -19.16 11.99
N GLY A 63 1.21 -19.27 12.33
CA GLY A 63 0.21 -19.92 11.47
C GLY A 63 -1.23 -19.51 11.75
N CYS A 64 -2.14 -19.84 10.85
CA CYS A 64 -3.56 -19.62 11.06
C CYS A 64 -4.34 -20.82 10.50
N SER A 65 -5.39 -21.25 11.19
CA SER A 65 -6.23 -22.37 10.73
C SER A 65 -7.22 -22.00 9.61
N CYS A 66 -7.21 -20.74 9.15
CA CYS A 66 -8.14 -20.29 8.11
C CYS A 66 -7.81 -20.93 6.74
N PRO A 67 -8.83 -21.13 5.88
CA PRO A 67 -8.62 -21.72 4.55
C PRO A 67 -7.58 -20.95 3.72
N SER A 68 -7.49 -19.64 3.91
CA SER A 68 -6.50 -18.81 3.22
C SER A 68 -5.05 -19.15 3.56
N ALA A 69 -4.77 -19.64 4.77
CA ALA A 69 -3.45 -20.11 5.17
C ALA A 69 -3.17 -21.51 4.61
N THR A 70 -4.19 -22.37 4.54
CA THR A 70 -4.10 -23.71 3.91
C THR A 70 -3.76 -23.61 2.42
N TYR A 71 -4.42 -22.71 1.67
CA TYR A 71 -4.20 -22.55 0.23
C TYR A 71 -2.95 -21.73 -0.15
N ARG A 72 -2.38 -20.95 0.79
CA ARG A 72 -1.24 -20.06 0.54
C ARG A 72 -0.22 -20.15 1.67
N PRO A 73 0.54 -21.25 1.76
CA PRO A 73 1.57 -21.41 2.79
C PRO A 73 2.65 -20.33 2.66
N GLY A 74 3.19 -19.87 3.80
CA GLY A 74 4.28 -18.88 3.86
C GLY A 74 3.86 -17.41 3.66
N LYS A 75 2.60 -17.11 3.34
CA LYS A 75 2.09 -15.73 3.28
C LYS A 75 1.16 -15.43 4.46
N PRO A 76 1.33 -14.28 5.15
CA PRO A 76 0.47 -13.97 6.28
C PRO A 76 -0.96 -13.71 5.83
N CYS A 77 -1.91 -14.39 6.46
CA CYS A 77 -3.33 -14.31 6.12
C CYS A 77 -3.97 -12.99 6.65
N LYS A 78 -5.22 -12.71 6.24
CA LYS A 78 -5.96 -11.52 6.70
C LYS A 78 -6.08 -11.45 8.23
N HIS A 79 -6.23 -12.61 8.89
CA HIS A 79 -6.35 -12.69 10.34
C HIS A 79 -5.02 -12.32 11.02
N GLN A 80 -3.91 -12.92 10.60
CA GLN A 80 -2.59 -12.58 11.13
C GLN A 80 -2.25 -11.10 10.93
N ARG A 81 -2.53 -10.53 9.75
CA ARG A 81 -2.29 -9.09 9.50
C ARG A 81 -3.12 -8.16 10.39
N LYS A 82 -4.30 -8.61 10.83
CA LYS A 82 -5.20 -7.78 11.65
C LYS A 82 -4.74 -7.77 13.12
N TYR A 83 -4.37 -8.93 13.65
CA TYR A 83 -4.05 -9.10 15.07
C TYR A 83 -2.55 -9.09 15.38
N PHE A 84 -1.71 -9.51 14.44
CA PHE A 84 -0.25 -9.58 14.57
C PHE A 84 0.43 -8.68 13.53
N LYS A 85 0.10 -7.39 13.54
CA LYS A 85 0.68 -6.38 12.63
C LYS A 85 2.21 -6.31 12.74
N GLU A 86 2.73 -6.47 13.95
CA GLU A 86 4.17 -6.41 14.27
C GLU A 86 4.94 -7.54 13.57
N ALA A 87 4.44 -8.78 13.65
CA ALA A 87 5.05 -9.93 13.00
C ALA A 87 5.05 -9.82 11.46
N THR A 88 4.01 -9.22 10.88
CA THR A 88 3.93 -9.04 9.42
C THR A 88 4.78 -7.87 8.88
N THR A 89 5.06 -6.88 9.72
CA THR A 89 5.90 -5.72 9.34
C THR A 89 7.38 -6.07 9.38
N ALA A 90 7.81 -6.97 10.27
CA ALA A 90 9.21 -7.40 10.38
C ALA A 90 9.77 -8.06 9.11
N GLY A 91 8.93 -8.68 8.28
CA GLY A 91 9.34 -9.34 7.02
C GLY A 91 9.13 -8.51 5.74
N ARG A 92 8.49 -7.35 5.82
CA ARG A 92 8.24 -6.48 4.66
C ARG A 92 9.15 -5.27 4.79
N SER A 93 10.14 -5.18 3.92
CA SER A 93 10.93 -3.96 3.76
C SER A 93 9.97 -2.77 3.76
N GLN A 94 10.16 -1.87 4.71
CA GLN A 94 9.29 -0.72 4.89
C GLN A 94 9.30 0.06 3.57
N ILE A 95 8.20 -0.01 2.82
CA ILE A 95 7.98 0.89 1.69
C ILE A 95 7.67 2.23 2.35
N ARG A 96 8.72 2.99 2.66
CA ARG A 96 8.58 4.36 3.17
C ARG A 96 8.06 5.19 1.99
N PRO A 97 7.04 6.03 2.19
CA PRO A 97 6.67 6.98 1.15
C PRO A 97 7.89 7.88 0.89
N MET A 98 8.48 7.77 -0.29
CA MET A 98 9.61 8.60 -0.69
C MET A 98 9.11 9.87 -1.36
N THR A 99 9.81 10.96 -1.08
CA THR A 99 9.64 12.23 -1.80
C THR A 99 10.17 12.11 -3.23
N MET A 100 9.72 12.99 -4.14
CA MET A 100 10.23 13.00 -5.52
C MET A 100 11.76 13.17 -5.57
N ALA A 101 12.32 13.98 -4.66
CA ALA A 101 13.77 14.15 -4.55
C ALA A 101 14.48 12.84 -4.19
N GLU A 102 14.00 12.12 -3.17
CA GLU A 102 14.58 10.84 -2.76
C GLU A 102 14.50 9.79 -3.88
N THR A 103 13.41 9.78 -4.66
CA THR A 103 13.28 8.85 -5.80
C THR A 103 14.29 9.13 -6.91
N LEU A 104 14.60 10.39 -7.16
CA LEU A 104 15.61 10.78 -8.15
C LEU A 104 17.02 10.42 -7.67
N GLU A 105 17.32 10.64 -6.39
CA GLU A 105 18.61 10.23 -5.80
C GLU A 105 18.81 8.70 -5.80
N GLU A 106 17.75 7.94 -5.58
CA GLU A 106 17.80 6.47 -5.67
C GLU A 106 18.00 6.00 -7.12
N HIS A 107 17.35 6.66 -8.08
CA HIS A 107 17.58 6.42 -9.50
C HIS A 107 19.04 6.66 -9.88
N ASP A 108 19.64 7.77 -9.43
CA ASP A 108 21.05 8.10 -9.70
C ASP A 108 22.00 7.08 -9.08
N ARG A 109 21.72 6.59 -7.87
CA ARG A 109 22.46 5.49 -7.24
C ARG A 109 22.34 4.17 -8.00
N ASN A 110 21.21 3.95 -8.68
CA ASN A 110 20.94 2.72 -9.46
C ASN A 110 21.42 2.83 -10.92
N LEU A 111 21.68 4.03 -11.42
CA LEU A 111 22.09 4.27 -12.81
C LEU A 111 23.29 3.40 -13.26
N PRO A 112 24.34 3.18 -12.44
CA PRO A 112 25.46 2.31 -12.83
C PRO A 112 25.09 0.83 -13.00
N LYS A 113 24.00 0.36 -12.37
CA LYS A 113 23.51 -1.02 -12.48
C LYS A 113 22.63 -1.25 -13.70
N LEU A 114 22.16 -0.17 -14.33
CA LEU A 114 21.31 -0.24 -15.51
C LEU A 114 22.13 -0.53 -16.77
N PRO A 115 21.50 -1.02 -17.85
CA PRO A 115 22.17 -1.27 -19.12
C PRO A 115 22.87 -0.01 -19.66
N LYS A 116 24.03 -0.17 -20.31
CA LYS A 116 24.85 0.94 -20.84
C LYS A 116 24.08 1.84 -21.82
N SER A 117 23.11 1.32 -22.57
CA SER A 117 22.25 2.10 -23.45
C SER A 117 21.43 3.15 -22.68
N TYR A 118 20.89 2.75 -21.53
CA TYR A 118 20.13 3.62 -20.65
C TYR A 118 21.02 4.69 -20.00
N GLN A 119 22.23 4.30 -19.56
CA GLN A 119 23.21 5.25 -19.02
C GLN A 119 23.58 6.33 -20.03
N ARG A 120 23.81 5.95 -21.29
CA ARG A 120 24.12 6.89 -22.38
C ARG A 120 22.97 7.84 -22.67
N MET A 121 21.73 7.33 -22.69
CA MET A 121 20.54 8.15 -22.87
C MET A 121 20.39 9.19 -21.75
N VAL A 122 20.50 8.76 -20.49
CA VAL A 122 20.38 9.68 -19.35
C VAL A 122 21.49 10.73 -19.35
N LYS A 123 22.71 10.33 -19.71
CA LYS A 123 23.83 11.27 -19.83
C LYS A 123 23.60 12.30 -20.95
N ALA A 124 23.16 11.85 -22.12
CA ALA A 124 22.87 12.73 -23.26
C ALA A 124 21.74 13.74 -22.92
N ALA A 125 20.67 13.29 -22.27
CA ALA A 125 19.58 14.17 -21.85
C ALA A 125 20.00 15.22 -20.82
N ARG A 126 20.96 14.90 -19.93
CA ARG A 126 21.52 15.87 -18.98
C ARG A 126 22.43 16.88 -19.66
N GLU A 127 23.24 16.44 -20.62
CA GLU A 127 24.14 17.29 -21.41
C GLU A 127 23.32 18.30 -22.24
N GLU A 128 22.28 17.82 -22.94
CA GLU A 128 21.35 18.67 -23.69
C GLU A 128 20.62 19.70 -22.79
N ALA A 129 20.24 19.31 -21.57
CA ALA A 129 19.61 20.24 -20.62
C ALA A 129 20.58 21.31 -20.07
N LEU A 130 21.90 21.06 -20.11
CA LEU A 130 22.91 22.04 -19.69
C LEU A 130 23.30 23.00 -20.83
N ASP A 131 23.18 22.55 -22.08
CA ASP A 131 23.53 23.35 -23.26
C ASP A 131 22.48 24.44 -23.59
N ASP A 132 21.28 24.38 -23.00
CA ASP A 132 20.19 25.36 -23.26
C ASP A 132 19.54 25.95 -21.98
N PRO A 133 20.33 26.60 -21.08
CA PRO A 133 19.83 27.06 -19.78
C PRO A 133 18.88 28.26 -19.84
N GLU A 134 18.74 28.92 -21.00
CA GLU A 134 17.85 30.09 -21.19
C GLU A 134 16.59 29.78 -22.02
N SER A 135 16.49 28.61 -22.65
CA SER A 135 15.32 28.25 -23.44
C SER A 135 14.30 27.43 -22.63
N ILE A 136 13.36 28.12 -21.99
CA ILE A 136 12.11 27.53 -21.46
C ILE A 136 11.29 26.84 -22.58
N LYS A 137 11.64 27.06 -23.85
CA LYS A 137 10.98 26.48 -25.00
C LYS A 137 11.75 25.23 -25.42
N PRO A 138 11.10 24.05 -25.48
CA PRO A 138 11.74 22.89 -26.06
C PRO A 138 12.10 23.18 -27.53
N ALA A 139 13.25 22.70 -27.97
CA ALA A 139 13.72 22.80 -29.35
C ALA A 139 12.85 21.90 -30.26
N GLY A 140 11.63 22.34 -30.53
CA GLY A 140 10.66 21.62 -31.37
C GLY A 140 9.22 22.04 -31.11
N LYS A 141 8.41 22.09 -32.18
CA LYS A 141 6.95 22.16 -32.05
C LYS A 141 6.47 20.82 -31.49
N TRP A 142 5.81 20.83 -30.33
CA TRP A 142 5.11 19.65 -29.82
C TRP A 142 4.16 19.13 -30.90
N ALA A 143 4.16 17.82 -31.13
CA ALA A 143 3.16 17.18 -31.97
C ALA A 143 1.81 17.22 -31.23
N GLY A 144 1.07 18.32 -31.43
CA GLY A 144 -0.18 18.61 -30.73
C GLY A 144 -0.29 20.10 -30.50
N GLY A 145 -0.93 20.81 -31.43
CA GLY A 145 -1.17 22.23 -31.31
C GLY A 145 -2.09 22.52 -30.13
N PHE A 146 -1.51 22.90 -28.99
CA PHE A 146 -2.24 23.60 -27.95
C PHE A 146 -1.27 24.53 -27.20
N ASN A 147 -1.75 25.75 -26.99
CA ASN A 147 -1.00 26.92 -26.53
C ASN A 147 -0.12 26.62 -25.31
N GLY A 148 1.16 27.02 -25.40
CA GLY A 148 2.01 27.17 -24.23
C GLY A 148 1.43 28.17 -23.23
N PRO A 149 2.01 28.28 -22.03
CA PRO A 149 1.47 29.11 -20.95
C PRO A 149 1.22 30.54 -21.45
N VAL A 150 -0.03 30.97 -21.36
CA VAL A 150 -0.47 32.31 -21.74
C VAL A 150 0.12 33.29 -20.73
N ILE A 151 1.02 34.15 -21.18
CA ILE A 151 1.54 35.26 -20.38
C ILE A 151 0.41 36.31 -20.31
N PRO A 152 -0.12 36.65 -19.12
CA PRO A 152 -1.30 37.50 -19.01
C PRO A 152 -1.07 38.92 -19.57
N ASP A 153 0.17 39.41 -19.54
CA ASP A 153 0.51 40.78 -19.94
C ASP A 153 0.39 41.05 -21.45
N SER A 154 0.52 40.02 -22.29
CA SER A 154 0.38 40.18 -23.75
C SER A 154 -1.07 40.29 -24.21
N ILE A 155 -2.04 39.78 -23.43
CA ILE A 155 -3.47 39.81 -23.80
C ILE A 155 -4.03 41.23 -23.70
N ILE A 156 -3.57 42.01 -22.72
CA ILE A 156 -4.06 43.37 -22.47
C ILE A 156 -3.65 44.32 -23.62
N ALA A 157 -2.47 44.13 -24.21
CA ALA A 157 -1.99 44.95 -25.33
C ALA A 157 -2.78 44.72 -26.64
N GLU A 158 -3.25 43.49 -26.87
CA GLU A 158 -4.06 43.15 -28.05
C GLU A 158 -5.51 43.65 -27.93
N SER A 159 -6.11 43.62 -26.74
CA SER A 159 -7.49 44.11 -26.57
C SER A 159 -7.59 45.62 -26.79
N THR A 160 -6.58 46.40 -26.42
CA THR A 160 -6.55 47.86 -26.64
C THR A 160 -6.38 48.26 -28.10
N ARG A 161 -5.74 47.43 -28.92
CA ARG A 161 -5.63 47.68 -30.38
C ARG A 161 -6.95 47.44 -31.09
N ALA A 162 -7.72 46.44 -30.67
CA ALA A 162 -9.01 46.12 -31.25
C ALA A 162 -10.09 47.19 -30.96
N SER A 163 -10.02 47.87 -29.81
CA SER A 163 -10.95 48.96 -29.48
C SER A 163 -10.69 50.25 -30.27
N LEU A 164 -9.41 50.61 -30.51
CA LEU A 164 -9.05 51.83 -31.26
C LEU A 164 -9.49 51.77 -32.73
N VAL A 165 -9.38 50.59 -33.37
CA VAL A 165 -9.81 50.43 -34.78
C VAL A 165 -11.33 50.55 -34.92
N ARG A 166 -12.09 50.27 -33.84
CA ARG A 166 -13.56 50.33 -33.86
C ARG A 166 -14.12 51.73 -33.65
N GLU A 167 -13.38 52.63 -33.01
CA GLU A 167 -13.76 54.05 -32.88
C GLU A 167 -13.44 54.90 -34.11
N MET A 168 -12.49 54.49 -34.97
CA MET A 168 -12.12 55.23 -36.18
C MET A 168 -13.04 54.99 -37.40
N LEU A 169 -14.13 54.23 -37.23
CA LEU A 169 -15.02 53.78 -38.31
C LEU A 169 -16.49 54.22 -38.13
N ILE A 170 -16.72 55.30 -37.36
CA ILE A 170 -18.01 55.99 -37.27
C ILE A 170 -17.83 57.43 -37.76
#